data_AF-A0A350J0D3-F1
#
_entry.id   AF-A0A350J0D3-F1
#
_cell.length_a   1.000
_cell.length_b   1.000
_cell.length_c   1.000
_cell.angle_alpha   90.00
_cell.angle_beta   90.00
_cell.angle_gamma   90.00
#
_symmetry.space_group_name_H-M   'P 1'
#
loop_
_entity.id
_entity.type
_entity.pdbx_description
1 polymer ?
#
loop_
_entity_poly.entity_id
_entity_poly.type
_entity_poly.pdbx_seq_one_letter_code
_entity_poly.pdbx_strand_id
1 'polypeptide(L)'
;MVKVSVIIPVYNAEDTVERCIKSVLNQEFKDLEVIAVDDGSIDGSAALLDGLASKDERLHVIHVENGGVSKARNIGLSHVNGQYVQFLDADDYIPMESTKLLVRTMEESGCDLVIADFYRVVGDKVARKGSIHTDSLLTLQEFASLMMDSPSDFYYGVLWNKLYRADLIRDNQLTMDEDLNYCEDFIFNMEYLLHAKTIQPLTVPVYYYFKTEGSLVSQSMSLSRLVSTKITVYSYYNDFFRNVLDEKQYRKDRLAIAGYLINGASDNNAHGFLPNTRKLGNETVRALLKDNNDNPDDAFISMSYYMLKLFEKYEHNIAMKNGVEVRDVQVLSAIYVAGTVHDPKEITDFTGLSQIVVAAVLQHLSFNGMIQIGLEKRIPSITITDPDNPLIRDIVTSFHDVEDVMYSGFDDKEKIRMRKMLIRINDNLKARL
;
A
#
# COMPACT_ATOMS: atom_id res chain seq x y z
N MET A 1 13.31 12.09 -34.39
CA MET A 1 12.17 12.30 -33.48
C MET A 1 12.59 11.74 -32.15
N VAL A 2 12.39 12.50 -31.08
CA VAL A 2 12.71 12.08 -29.71
C VAL A 2 11.92 10.81 -29.39
N LYS A 3 12.52 9.86 -28.66
CA LYS A 3 11.85 8.60 -28.34
C LYS A 3 11.15 8.61 -26.97
N VAL A 4 11.75 9.24 -25.96
CA VAL A 4 11.16 9.34 -24.61
C VAL A 4 11.09 10.81 -24.17
N SER A 5 9.93 11.24 -23.68
CA SER A 5 9.79 12.50 -22.93
C SER A 5 9.68 12.21 -21.45
N VAL A 6 10.61 12.74 -20.65
CA VAL A 6 10.59 12.62 -19.19
C VAL A 6 9.99 13.89 -18.60
N ILE A 7 8.83 13.79 -17.96
CA ILE A 7 8.12 14.93 -17.35
C ILE A 7 8.47 14.98 -15.86
N ILE A 8 8.92 16.16 -15.42
CA ILE A 8 9.34 16.42 -14.03
C ILE A 8 8.63 17.67 -13.51
N PRO A 9 7.58 17.54 -12.68
CA PRO A 9 7.03 18.69 -11.98
C PRO A 9 7.98 19.12 -10.87
N VAL A 10 8.23 20.42 -10.75
CA VAL A 10 9.16 21.01 -9.78
C VAL A 10 8.45 22.09 -8.98
N TYR A 11 8.46 21.98 -7.66
CA TYR A 11 8.03 23.04 -6.76
C TYR A 11 8.85 23.00 -5.49
N ASN A 12 9.60 24.07 -5.21
CA ASN A 12 10.45 24.21 -4.03
C ASN A 12 11.33 22.97 -3.73
N ALA A 13 12.12 22.56 -4.72
CA ALA A 13 12.96 21.36 -4.68
C ALA A 13 14.46 21.69 -4.82
N GLU A 14 14.92 22.85 -4.32
CA GLU A 14 16.31 23.30 -4.51
C GLU A 14 17.37 22.28 -4.07
N ASP A 15 17.06 21.52 -3.01
CA ASP A 15 17.96 20.51 -2.44
C ASP A 15 18.08 19.22 -3.27
N THR A 16 17.10 18.94 -4.14
CA THR A 16 16.97 17.62 -4.80
C THR A 16 16.95 17.70 -6.32
N VAL A 17 16.47 18.81 -6.90
CA VAL A 17 16.21 18.92 -8.34
C VAL A 17 17.47 18.70 -9.19
N GLU A 18 18.64 19.16 -8.73
CA GLU A 18 19.89 18.94 -9.47
C GLU A 18 20.23 17.44 -9.58
N ARG A 19 20.03 16.67 -8.50
CA ARG A 19 20.24 15.21 -8.50
C ARG A 19 19.23 14.53 -9.43
N CYS A 20 17.95 14.90 -9.33
CA CYS A 20 16.87 14.37 -10.14
C CYS A 20 17.18 14.54 -11.64
N ILE A 21 17.42 15.79 -12.08
CA ILE A 21 17.72 16.12 -13.48
C ILE A 21 18.98 15.40 -13.97
N LYS A 22 20.07 15.42 -13.18
CA LYS A 22 21.30 14.70 -13.55
C LYS A 22 21.09 13.20 -13.71
N SER A 23 20.19 12.58 -12.94
CA SER A 23 19.90 11.15 -13.07
C SER A 23 19.28 10.80 -14.44
N VAL A 24 18.50 11.70 -15.01
CA VAL A 24 17.90 11.54 -16.35
C VAL A 24 18.89 11.88 -17.46
N LEU A 25 19.60 13.01 -17.35
CA LEU A 25 20.56 13.42 -18.38
C LEU A 25 21.72 12.42 -18.55
N ASN A 26 22.05 11.68 -17.48
CA ASN A 26 23.08 10.64 -17.48
C ASN A 26 22.59 9.24 -17.88
N GLN A 27 21.31 9.04 -18.21
CA GLN A 27 20.80 7.74 -18.67
C GLN A 27 21.63 7.15 -19.81
N GLU A 28 21.79 5.82 -19.86
CA GLU A 28 22.42 5.14 -21.00
C GLU A 28 21.65 5.36 -22.30
N PHE A 29 20.32 5.53 -22.20
CA PHE A 29 19.46 5.87 -23.31
C PHE A 29 19.53 7.37 -23.59
N LYS A 30 20.01 7.76 -24.78
CA LYS A 30 20.27 9.17 -25.11
C LYS A 30 19.17 9.87 -25.90
N ASP A 31 18.30 9.11 -26.55
CA ASP A 31 17.21 9.62 -27.39
C ASP A 31 15.99 10.03 -26.54
N LEU A 32 16.21 10.99 -25.65
CA LEU A 32 15.20 11.51 -24.72
C LEU A 32 15.23 13.03 -24.66
N GLU A 33 14.10 13.62 -24.29
CA GLU A 33 13.96 15.00 -23.84
C GLU A 33 13.49 15.00 -22.37
N VAL A 34 13.82 16.06 -21.64
CA VAL A 34 13.40 16.29 -20.26
C VAL A 34 12.57 17.56 -20.23
N ILE A 35 11.34 17.46 -19.74
CA ILE A 35 10.40 18.57 -19.63
C ILE A 35 10.23 18.85 -18.14
N ALA A 36 11.00 19.80 -17.62
CA ALA A 36 10.91 20.26 -16.25
C ALA A 36 9.91 21.42 -16.18
N VAL A 37 8.83 21.24 -15.43
CA VAL A 37 7.80 22.26 -15.24
C VAL A 37 7.92 22.82 -13.83
N ASP A 38 8.46 24.02 -13.72
CA ASP A 38 8.56 24.76 -12.46
C ASP A 38 7.21 25.43 -12.14
N ASP A 39 6.51 24.89 -11.15
CA ASP A 39 5.19 25.31 -10.69
C ASP A 39 5.27 26.52 -9.73
N GLY A 40 6.02 27.55 -10.14
CA GLY A 40 6.16 28.79 -9.40
C GLY A 40 6.96 28.66 -8.11
N SER A 41 8.11 27.98 -8.16
CA SER A 41 9.01 27.88 -7.01
C SER A 41 9.46 29.26 -6.51
N ILE A 42 9.61 29.38 -5.19
CA ILE A 42 10.06 30.60 -4.51
C ILE A 42 11.45 30.44 -3.86
N ASP A 43 12.06 29.27 -4.02
CA ASP A 43 13.40 28.92 -3.58
C ASP A 43 14.40 28.98 -4.75
N GLY A 44 15.58 28.35 -4.62
CA GLY A 44 16.61 28.29 -5.66
C GLY A 44 16.29 27.40 -6.87
N SER A 45 15.16 26.69 -6.91
CA SER A 45 14.87 25.66 -7.93
C SER A 45 14.88 26.21 -9.35
N ALA A 46 14.21 27.34 -9.59
CA ALA A 46 14.09 27.94 -10.92
C ALA A 46 15.46 28.29 -11.52
N ALA A 47 16.32 28.94 -10.72
CA ALA A 47 17.67 29.34 -11.14
C ALA A 47 18.57 28.12 -11.39
N LEU A 48 18.41 27.05 -10.61
CA LEU A 48 19.13 25.78 -10.83
C LEU A 48 18.70 25.13 -12.15
N LEU A 49 17.40 25.08 -12.44
CA LEU A 49 16.87 24.54 -13.69
C LEU A 49 17.41 25.31 -14.91
N ASP A 50 17.37 26.64 -14.89
CA ASP A 50 17.91 27.48 -15.96
C ASP A 50 19.40 27.21 -16.20
N GLY A 51 20.18 27.12 -15.13
CA GLY A 51 21.61 26.85 -15.19
C GLY A 51 21.96 25.43 -15.66
N LEU A 52 21.04 24.47 -15.53
CA LEU A 52 21.16 23.13 -16.08
C LEU A 52 20.75 23.11 -17.56
N ALA A 53 19.64 23.79 -17.91
CA ALA A 53 19.12 23.86 -19.27
C ALA A 53 20.10 24.56 -20.23
N SER A 54 20.84 25.55 -19.73
CA SER A 54 21.90 26.20 -20.52
C SER A 54 23.06 25.28 -20.89
N LYS A 55 23.17 24.09 -20.27
CA LYS A 55 24.28 23.14 -20.45
C LYS A 55 23.89 21.87 -21.23
N ASP A 56 22.60 21.55 -21.32
CA ASP A 56 22.10 20.36 -22.02
C ASP A 56 20.82 20.70 -22.79
N GLU A 57 20.88 20.66 -24.12
CA GLU A 57 19.78 21.04 -25.01
C GLU A 57 18.54 20.14 -24.90
N ARG A 58 18.69 18.96 -24.27
CA ARG A 58 17.58 18.02 -24.04
C ARG A 58 16.70 18.45 -22.88
N LEU A 59 17.14 19.40 -22.04
CA LEU A 59 16.37 19.91 -20.92
C LEU A 59 15.58 21.15 -21.31
N HIS A 60 14.26 21.01 -21.31
CA HIS A 60 13.29 22.07 -21.54
C HIS A 60 12.68 22.48 -20.20
N VAL A 61 12.83 23.76 -19.84
CA VAL A 61 12.30 24.31 -18.60
C VAL A 61 11.11 25.20 -18.92
N ILE A 62 10.00 25.00 -18.21
CA ILE A 62 8.77 25.77 -18.36
C ILE A 62 8.41 26.32 -16.98
N HIS A 63 8.41 27.65 -16.85
CA HIS A 63 7.99 28.33 -15.62
C HIS A 63 6.53 28.73 -15.71
N VAL A 64 5.75 28.39 -14.70
CA VAL A 64 4.32 28.68 -14.63
C VAL A 64 3.96 29.26 -13.26
N GLU A 65 2.82 29.94 -13.18
CA GLU A 65 2.28 30.32 -11.88
C GLU A 65 1.76 29.08 -11.15
N ASN A 66 2.10 29.00 -9.85
CA ASN A 66 1.76 27.88 -8.98
C ASN A 66 0.27 27.49 -9.10
N GLY A 67 0.03 26.24 -9.48
CA GLY A 67 -1.33 25.69 -9.58
C GLY A 67 -1.40 24.20 -9.26
N GLY A 68 -0.35 23.62 -8.70
CA GLY A 68 -0.33 22.25 -8.22
C GLY A 68 0.28 21.25 -9.21
N VAL A 69 0.59 20.06 -8.69
CA VAL A 69 1.31 19.01 -9.42
C VAL A 69 0.55 18.50 -10.65
N SER A 70 -0.78 18.37 -10.58
CA SER A 70 -1.62 17.97 -11.72
C SER A 70 -1.48 18.95 -12.89
N LYS A 71 -1.58 20.25 -12.62
CA LYS A 71 -1.42 21.31 -13.62
C LYS A 71 -0.03 21.29 -14.23
N ALA A 72 1.01 21.17 -13.40
CA ALA A 72 2.39 21.09 -13.87
C ALA A 72 2.61 19.87 -14.79
N ARG A 73 2.08 18.70 -14.43
CA ARG A 73 2.16 17.48 -15.26
C ARG A 73 1.34 17.60 -16.54
N ASN A 74 0.15 18.22 -16.51
CA ASN A 74 -0.66 18.50 -17.71
C ASN A 74 0.06 19.41 -18.70
N ILE A 75 0.71 20.46 -18.19
CA ILE A 75 1.55 21.35 -19.00
C ILE A 75 2.72 20.55 -19.60
N GLY A 76 3.37 19.69 -18.82
CA GLY A 76 4.40 18.79 -19.32
C GLY A 76 3.90 17.87 -20.44
N LEU A 77 2.73 17.25 -20.26
CA LEU A 77 2.08 16.38 -21.25
C LEU A 77 1.81 17.10 -22.57
N SER A 78 1.38 18.38 -22.53
CA SER A 78 1.15 19.17 -23.74
C SER A 78 2.40 19.48 -24.55
N HIS A 79 3.60 19.28 -23.99
CA HIS A 79 4.90 19.53 -24.63
C HIS A 79 5.64 18.24 -25.03
N VAL A 80 5.04 17.07 -24.83
CA VAL A 80 5.63 15.77 -25.18
C VAL A 80 5.82 15.64 -26.70
N ASN A 81 7.06 15.42 -27.14
CA ASN A 81 7.40 15.07 -28.51
C ASN A 81 7.84 13.60 -28.67
N GLY A 82 8.04 12.91 -27.55
CA GLY A 82 8.47 11.52 -27.46
C GLY A 82 7.39 10.52 -27.91
N GLN A 83 7.83 9.34 -28.33
CA GLN A 83 6.95 8.19 -28.55
C GLN A 83 6.42 7.61 -27.24
N TYR A 84 7.20 7.75 -26.17
CA TYR A 84 6.88 7.30 -24.83
C TYR A 84 6.98 8.43 -23.81
N VAL A 85 6.18 8.33 -22.75
CA VAL A 85 6.21 9.25 -21.61
C VAL A 85 6.71 8.51 -20.38
N GLN A 86 7.62 9.13 -19.65
CA GLN A 86 8.08 8.71 -18.34
C GLN A 86 7.86 9.87 -17.36
N PHE A 87 7.37 9.58 -16.16
CA PHE A 87 7.25 10.57 -15.09
C PHE A 87 8.37 10.38 -14.08
N LEU A 88 8.83 11.48 -13.46
CA LEU A 88 9.81 11.48 -12.38
C LEU A 88 9.54 12.68 -11.47
N ASP A 89 9.49 12.45 -10.16
CA ASP A 89 9.31 13.52 -9.18
C ASP A 89 10.66 14.19 -8.84
N ALA A 90 10.63 15.48 -8.50
CA ALA A 90 11.82 16.31 -8.32
C ALA A 90 12.67 15.97 -7.07
N ASP A 91 12.11 15.23 -6.11
CA ASP A 91 12.79 14.71 -4.92
C ASP A 91 13.47 13.35 -5.13
N ASP A 92 13.13 12.67 -6.23
CA ASP A 92 13.55 11.32 -6.57
C ASP A 92 14.68 11.28 -7.62
N TYR A 93 15.10 10.07 -7.99
CA TYR A 93 16.09 9.83 -9.05
C TYR A 93 15.97 8.40 -9.62
N ILE A 94 16.54 8.17 -10.79
CA ILE A 94 16.50 6.87 -11.49
C ILE A 94 17.89 6.23 -11.67
N PRO A 95 18.01 4.88 -11.65
CA PRO A 95 19.22 4.16 -12.08
C PRO A 95 19.60 4.50 -13.53
N MET A 96 20.89 4.46 -13.86
CA MET A 96 21.45 4.88 -15.16
C MET A 96 20.89 4.09 -16.35
N GLU A 97 20.49 2.84 -16.14
CA GLU A 97 19.97 1.89 -17.12
C GLU A 97 18.44 1.89 -17.23
N SER A 98 17.74 2.64 -16.36
CA SER A 98 16.28 2.61 -16.22
C SER A 98 15.54 2.84 -17.53
N THR A 99 15.75 4.00 -18.16
CA THR A 99 15.01 4.38 -19.38
C THR A 99 15.34 3.42 -20.52
N LYS A 100 16.58 2.93 -20.62
CA LYS A 100 16.98 1.94 -21.62
C LYS A 100 16.23 0.63 -21.43
N LEU A 101 16.11 0.15 -20.19
CA LEU A 101 15.41 -1.08 -19.85
C LEU A 101 13.92 -0.96 -20.14
N LEU A 102 13.28 0.13 -19.70
CA LEU A 102 11.86 0.39 -19.97
C LEU A 102 11.55 0.45 -21.46
N VAL A 103 12.35 1.17 -22.26
CA VAL A 103 12.18 1.26 -23.71
C VAL A 103 12.36 -0.10 -24.36
N ARG A 104 13.42 -0.83 -24.00
CA ARG A 104 13.66 -2.18 -24.53
C ARG A 104 12.48 -3.10 -24.25
N THR A 105 11.96 -3.10 -23.02
CA THR A 105 10.81 -3.91 -22.63
C THR A 105 9.55 -3.53 -23.43
N MET A 106 9.29 -2.24 -23.61
CA MET A 106 8.18 -1.74 -24.42
C MET A 106 8.29 -2.22 -25.88
N GLU A 107 9.48 -2.14 -26.47
CA GLU A 107 9.70 -2.54 -27.88
C GLU A 107 9.69 -4.05 -28.10
N GLU A 108 10.28 -4.83 -27.20
CA GLU A 108 10.33 -6.29 -27.32
C GLU A 108 8.97 -6.94 -27.10
N SER A 109 8.16 -6.40 -26.18
CA SER A 109 6.81 -6.92 -25.89
C SER A 109 5.73 -6.35 -26.80
N GLY A 110 5.95 -5.13 -27.35
CA GLY A 110 4.92 -4.38 -28.06
C GLY A 110 3.73 -4.02 -27.17
N CYS A 111 3.94 -3.91 -25.86
CA CYS A 111 2.88 -3.62 -24.91
C CYS A 111 2.40 -2.16 -24.99
N ASP A 112 1.33 -1.85 -24.26
CA ASP A 112 0.83 -0.48 -24.14
C ASP A 112 1.39 0.24 -22.90
N LEU A 113 1.69 -0.52 -21.84
CA LEU A 113 2.24 -0.01 -20.59
C LEU A 113 3.36 -0.93 -20.08
N VAL A 114 4.51 -0.36 -19.72
CA VAL A 114 5.48 -1.05 -18.86
C VAL A 114 5.30 -0.54 -17.44
N ILE A 115 5.25 -1.45 -16.48
CA ILE A 115 5.22 -1.13 -15.04
C ILE A 115 6.34 -1.90 -14.34
N ALA A 116 7.08 -1.24 -13.46
CA ALA A 116 8.27 -1.79 -12.86
C ALA A 116 8.30 -1.68 -11.34
N ASP A 117 9.10 -2.55 -10.73
CA ASP A 117 9.50 -2.42 -9.33
C ASP A 117 10.28 -1.12 -9.09
N PHE A 118 10.46 -0.77 -7.83
CA PHE A 118 11.26 0.39 -7.43
C PHE A 118 11.95 0.19 -6.08
N TYR A 119 12.92 1.05 -5.81
CA TYR A 119 13.60 1.15 -4.54
C TYR A 119 12.97 2.25 -3.70
N ARG A 120 12.63 1.94 -2.46
CA ARG A 120 12.32 2.91 -1.42
C ARG A 120 13.60 3.27 -0.68
N VAL A 121 13.89 4.56 -0.58
CA VAL A 121 15.08 5.10 0.08
C VAL A 121 14.64 5.92 1.29
N VAL A 122 15.11 5.55 2.47
CA VAL A 122 14.85 6.25 3.74
C VAL A 122 16.18 6.44 4.46
N GLY A 123 16.72 7.65 4.43
CA GLY A 123 18.11 7.91 4.82
C GLY A 123 19.06 7.01 4.02
N ASP A 124 19.90 6.24 4.72
CA ASP A 124 20.85 5.31 4.09
C ASP A 124 20.26 3.93 3.75
N LYS A 125 18.96 3.70 4.02
CA LYS A 125 18.31 2.40 3.80
C LYS A 125 17.62 2.36 2.46
N VAL A 126 17.83 1.27 1.73
CA VAL A 126 17.19 0.99 0.45
C VAL A 126 16.43 -0.33 0.53
N ALA A 127 15.16 -0.34 0.15
CA ALA A 127 14.32 -1.54 0.11
C ALA A 127 13.60 -1.64 -1.23
N ARG A 128 13.66 -2.81 -1.87
CA ARG A 128 12.88 -3.08 -3.08
C ARG A 128 11.40 -3.18 -2.75
N LYS A 129 10.55 -2.54 -3.54
CA LYS A 129 9.10 -2.69 -3.55
C LYS A 129 8.67 -3.18 -4.94
N GLY A 130 7.96 -4.28 -4.94
CA GLY A 130 7.31 -4.86 -6.11
C GLY A 130 6.03 -5.56 -5.67
N SER A 131 5.07 -5.64 -6.58
CA SER A 131 3.76 -6.26 -6.30
C SER A 131 3.36 -7.31 -7.33
N ILE A 132 3.99 -7.30 -8.51
CA ILE A 132 3.73 -8.28 -9.56
C ILE A 132 4.97 -9.16 -9.69
N HIS A 133 4.80 -10.47 -9.46
CA HIS A 133 5.89 -11.45 -9.50
C HIS A 133 5.84 -12.31 -10.77
N THR A 134 5.67 -11.66 -11.91
CA THR A 134 5.72 -12.28 -13.24
C THR A 134 6.33 -11.30 -14.24
N ASP A 135 7.12 -11.81 -15.17
CA ASP A 135 7.64 -11.05 -16.31
C ASP A 135 6.87 -11.41 -17.61
N SER A 136 5.70 -12.06 -17.50
CA SER A 136 4.84 -12.34 -18.65
C SER A 136 4.03 -11.11 -19.05
N LEU A 137 3.83 -10.95 -20.36
CA LEU A 137 2.90 -9.97 -20.90
C LEU A 137 1.49 -10.27 -20.40
N LEU A 138 0.87 -9.30 -19.74
CA LEU A 138 -0.47 -9.41 -19.18
C LEU A 138 -1.47 -8.74 -20.10
N THR A 139 -2.64 -9.34 -20.23
CA THR A 139 -3.84 -8.66 -20.69
C THR A 139 -4.31 -7.65 -19.65
N LEU A 140 -5.12 -6.67 -20.06
CA LEU A 140 -5.76 -5.74 -19.14
C LEU A 140 -6.55 -6.45 -18.04
N GLN A 141 -7.28 -7.53 -18.37
CA GLN A 141 -8.05 -8.30 -17.38
C GLN A 141 -7.17 -9.01 -16.35
N GLU A 142 -6.05 -9.60 -16.77
CA GLU A 142 -5.10 -10.23 -15.85
C GLU A 142 -4.46 -9.18 -14.93
N PHE A 143 -4.04 -8.04 -15.49
CA PHE A 143 -3.50 -6.93 -14.72
C PHE A 143 -4.53 -6.36 -13.72
N ALA A 144 -5.79 -6.18 -14.15
CA ALA A 144 -6.87 -5.72 -13.29
C ALA A 144 -7.18 -6.72 -12.16
N SER A 145 -7.05 -8.03 -12.41
CA SER A 145 -7.19 -9.04 -11.36
C SER A 145 -6.10 -8.92 -10.29
N LEU A 146 -4.84 -8.65 -10.68
CA LEU A 146 -3.74 -8.41 -9.74
C LEU A 146 -3.94 -7.12 -8.94
N MET A 147 -4.45 -6.06 -9.59
CA MET A 147 -4.81 -4.82 -8.91
C MET A 147 -5.90 -5.06 -7.87
N MET A 148 -6.92 -5.86 -8.18
CA MET A 148 -8.00 -6.19 -7.25
C MET A 148 -7.52 -6.94 -6.00
N ASP A 149 -6.45 -7.72 -6.12
CA ASP A 149 -5.86 -8.47 -5.00
C ASP A 149 -5.12 -7.57 -4.01
N SER A 150 -4.70 -6.38 -4.44
CA SER A 150 -3.99 -5.40 -3.62
C SER A 150 -4.32 -3.98 -4.07
N PRO A 151 -5.59 -3.55 -3.91
CA PRO A 151 -6.14 -2.41 -4.64
C PRO A 151 -5.69 -1.06 -4.09
N SER A 152 -5.17 -1.05 -2.87
CA SER A 152 -4.56 0.12 -2.22
C SER A 152 -3.03 0.04 -2.18
N ASP A 153 -2.42 -0.81 -3.02
CA ASP A 153 -0.98 -0.90 -3.12
C ASP A 153 -0.42 0.26 -3.95
N PHE A 154 0.46 1.03 -3.33
CA PHE A 154 1.14 2.18 -3.90
C PHE A 154 1.81 1.88 -5.25
N TYR A 155 2.23 0.62 -5.47
CA TYR A 155 2.80 0.15 -6.73
C TYR A 155 1.91 0.41 -7.97
N TYR A 156 0.59 0.26 -7.84
CA TYR A 156 -0.36 0.55 -8.92
C TYR A 156 -0.65 2.04 -9.02
N GLY A 157 -0.60 2.75 -7.88
CA GLY A 157 -0.97 4.15 -7.72
C GLY A 157 -0.07 5.13 -8.46
N VAL A 158 1.25 4.98 -8.31
CA VAL A 158 2.22 6.01 -8.76
C VAL A 158 2.41 6.06 -10.27
N LEU A 159 2.84 7.21 -10.79
CA LEU A 159 3.13 7.37 -12.23
C LEU A 159 4.55 6.96 -12.60
N TRP A 160 5.49 7.20 -11.70
CA TRP A 160 6.92 7.24 -12.02
C TRP A 160 7.59 5.86 -12.16
N ASN A 161 6.91 4.77 -11.77
CA ASN A 161 7.38 3.41 -11.98
C ASN A 161 6.93 2.81 -13.31
N LYS A 162 6.52 3.65 -14.27
CA LYS A 162 5.92 3.22 -15.54
C LYS A 162 6.54 3.92 -16.74
N LEU A 163 6.42 3.28 -17.89
CA LEU A 163 6.62 3.88 -19.21
C LEU A 163 5.32 3.74 -20.00
N TYR A 164 4.81 4.86 -20.49
CA TYR A 164 3.53 4.95 -21.19
C TYR A 164 3.76 5.19 -22.67
N ARG A 165 2.91 4.63 -23.52
CA ARG A 165 2.79 5.11 -24.91
C ARG A 165 2.16 6.51 -24.96
N ALA A 166 2.84 7.43 -25.63
CA ALA A 166 2.40 8.83 -25.75
C ALA A 166 1.18 9.00 -26.67
N ASP A 167 1.03 8.13 -27.69
CA ASP A 167 -0.12 8.18 -28.58
C ASP A 167 -1.42 7.80 -27.87
N LEU A 168 -1.41 6.82 -26.96
CA LEU A 168 -2.58 6.53 -26.14
C LEU A 168 -3.00 7.71 -25.25
N ILE A 169 -2.04 8.49 -24.72
CA ILE A 169 -2.35 9.70 -23.95
C ILE A 169 -2.97 10.76 -24.85
N ARG A 170 -2.32 11.08 -25.98
CA ARG A 170 -2.74 12.14 -26.88
C ARG A 170 -4.07 11.83 -27.57
N ASP A 171 -4.22 10.63 -28.10
CA ASP A 171 -5.37 10.26 -28.93
C ASP A 171 -6.65 10.14 -28.09
N ASN A 172 -6.53 9.89 -26.78
CA ASN A 172 -7.63 9.87 -25.82
C ASN A 172 -7.71 11.13 -24.93
N GLN A 173 -6.85 12.13 -25.18
CA GLN A 173 -6.82 13.41 -24.46
C GLN A 173 -6.74 13.27 -22.94
N LEU A 174 -5.94 12.31 -22.47
CA LEU A 174 -5.81 12.02 -21.04
C LEU A 174 -5.08 13.16 -20.33
N THR A 175 -5.66 13.64 -19.23
CA THR A 175 -5.12 14.72 -18.39
C THR A 175 -5.37 14.38 -16.93
N MET A 176 -4.57 14.95 -16.03
CA MET A 176 -4.78 14.82 -14.59
C MET A 176 -5.82 15.84 -14.16
N ASP A 177 -6.77 15.40 -13.32
CA ASP A 177 -7.75 16.29 -12.72
C ASP A 177 -7.05 17.27 -11.76
N GLU A 178 -7.15 18.57 -12.07
CA GLU A 178 -6.52 19.65 -11.30
C GLU A 178 -7.27 19.96 -10.00
N ASP A 179 -8.53 19.55 -9.88
CA ASP A 179 -9.33 19.71 -8.66
C ASP A 179 -8.96 18.64 -7.61
N LEU A 180 -8.29 17.55 -8.03
CA LEU A 180 -7.82 16.48 -7.17
C LEU A 180 -6.46 16.81 -6.57
N ASN A 181 -6.45 16.91 -5.23
CA ASN A 181 -5.24 17.20 -4.45
C ASN A 181 -4.57 15.93 -3.90
N TYR A 182 -5.19 14.76 -4.12
CA TYR A 182 -4.72 13.46 -3.64
C TYR A 182 -5.19 12.37 -4.61
N CYS A 183 -4.31 11.40 -4.89
CA CYS A 183 -4.57 10.22 -5.73
C CYS A 183 -4.84 10.54 -7.21
N GLU A 184 -4.44 11.73 -7.67
CA GLU A 184 -4.45 12.14 -9.08
C GLU A 184 -3.68 11.15 -9.96
N ASP A 185 -2.53 10.66 -9.48
CA ASP A 185 -1.71 9.65 -10.14
C ASP A 185 -2.48 8.35 -10.43
N PHE A 186 -3.21 7.87 -9.42
CA PHE A 186 -3.94 6.62 -9.50
C PHE A 186 -5.11 6.73 -10.46
N ILE A 187 -5.78 7.88 -10.47
CA ILE A 187 -6.91 8.14 -11.39
C ILE A 187 -6.41 8.24 -12.83
N PHE A 188 -5.33 8.97 -13.08
CA PHE A 188 -4.70 9.00 -14.41
C PHE A 188 -4.30 7.60 -14.89
N ASN A 189 -3.74 6.77 -14.00
CA ASN A 189 -3.41 5.38 -14.32
C ASN A 189 -4.64 4.57 -14.73
N MET A 190 -5.77 4.70 -14.01
CA MET A 190 -7.01 4.01 -14.37
C MET A 190 -7.56 4.47 -15.72
N GLU A 191 -7.56 5.77 -15.98
CA GLU A 191 -7.99 6.32 -17.27
C GLU A 191 -7.11 5.82 -18.41
N TYR A 192 -5.79 5.83 -18.23
CA TYR A 192 -4.86 5.26 -19.20
C TYR A 192 -5.14 3.77 -19.48
N LEU A 193 -5.36 2.99 -18.42
CA LEU A 193 -5.59 1.55 -18.52
C LEU A 193 -6.89 1.20 -19.26
N LEU A 194 -7.88 2.09 -19.32
CA LEU A 194 -9.07 1.88 -20.15
C LEU A 194 -8.76 1.83 -21.66
N HIS A 195 -7.62 2.38 -22.07
CA HIS A 195 -7.18 2.43 -23.46
C HIS A 195 -6.02 1.46 -23.75
N ALA A 196 -5.35 0.96 -22.71
CA ALA A 196 -4.30 -0.05 -22.80
C ALA A 196 -4.88 -1.47 -22.89
N LYS A 197 -4.29 -2.33 -23.74
CA LYS A 197 -4.71 -3.73 -23.88
C LYS A 197 -3.74 -4.68 -23.23
N THR A 198 -2.47 -4.31 -23.22
CA THR A 198 -1.39 -5.17 -22.75
C THR A 198 -0.43 -4.42 -21.84
N ILE A 199 -0.05 -5.06 -20.74
CA ILE A 199 0.80 -4.50 -19.71
C ILE A 199 1.96 -5.46 -19.49
N GLN A 200 3.18 -4.96 -19.54
CA GLN A 200 4.38 -5.73 -19.29
C GLN A 200 4.94 -5.35 -17.91
N PRO A 201 4.81 -6.22 -16.89
CA PRO A 201 5.48 -6.02 -15.62
C PRO A 201 6.98 -6.29 -15.76
N LEU A 202 7.76 -5.56 -14.97
CA LEU A 202 9.20 -5.70 -14.87
C LEU A 202 9.59 -5.77 -13.40
N THR A 203 10.07 -6.93 -12.99
CA THR A 203 10.51 -7.15 -11.60
C THR A 203 11.83 -6.45 -11.26
N VAL A 204 12.53 -5.88 -12.25
CA VAL A 204 13.75 -5.10 -12.03
C VAL A 204 13.39 -3.70 -11.53
N PRO A 205 13.93 -3.24 -10.40
CA PRO A 205 13.63 -1.90 -9.91
C PRO A 205 14.26 -0.80 -10.78
N VAL A 206 13.45 0.15 -11.23
CA VAL A 206 13.87 1.22 -12.18
C VAL A 206 13.85 2.62 -11.58
N TYR A 207 13.62 2.75 -10.28
CA TYR A 207 13.36 4.05 -9.67
C TYR A 207 13.80 4.08 -8.20
N TYR A 208 14.31 5.20 -7.72
CA TYR A 208 14.61 5.44 -6.31
C TYR A 208 13.66 6.49 -5.74
N TYR A 209 12.65 6.01 -5.01
CA TYR A 209 11.69 6.81 -4.27
C TYR A 209 12.30 7.26 -2.93
N PHE A 210 12.68 8.53 -2.82
CA PHE A 210 13.44 9.11 -1.72
C PHE A 210 12.52 9.83 -0.73
N LYS A 211 12.31 9.24 0.44
CA LYS A 211 11.43 9.80 1.47
C LYS A 211 12.20 10.77 2.37
N THR A 212 11.95 12.07 2.22
CA THR A 212 12.40 13.12 3.16
C THR A 212 11.42 13.26 4.34
N GLU A 213 11.91 13.70 5.50
CA GLU A 213 11.04 14.11 6.61
C GLU A 213 10.23 15.33 6.17
N GLY A 214 8.90 15.18 6.02
CA GLY A 214 8.00 16.26 5.57
C GLY A 214 7.26 16.02 4.25
N SER A 215 7.46 14.88 3.57
CA SER A 215 6.70 14.51 2.35
C SER A 215 5.18 14.65 2.54
N LEU A 216 4.44 15.05 1.51
CA LEU A 216 2.98 15.36 1.54
C LEU A 216 2.13 14.28 2.22
N VAL A 217 2.56 13.02 2.17
CA VAL A 217 1.90 11.87 2.82
C VAL A 217 2.00 11.91 4.37
N SER A 218 2.83 12.80 4.94
CA SER A 218 3.02 12.97 6.38
C SER A 218 2.14 14.05 7.02
N GLN A 219 1.37 14.81 6.23
CA GLN A 219 0.43 15.78 6.76
C GLN A 219 -0.85 15.08 7.25
N SER A 220 -1.25 15.33 8.49
CA SER A 220 -2.43 14.75 9.11
C SER A 220 -3.70 15.16 8.35
N MET A 221 -4.19 14.31 7.44
CA MET A 221 -5.50 14.49 6.83
C MET A 221 -6.60 14.39 7.89
N SER A 222 -7.60 15.27 7.83
CA SER A 222 -8.81 15.10 8.65
C SER A 222 -9.56 13.83 8.23
N LEU A 223 -10.20 13.15 9.18
CA LEU A 223 -10.95 11.92 8.92
C LEU A 223 -12.05 12.12 7.87
N SER A 224 -12.71 13.29 7.86
CA SER A 224 -13.71 13.65 6.86
C SER A 224 -13.11 13.72 5.45
N ARG A 225 -11.93 14.31 5.30
CA ARG A 225 -11.22 14.40 4.03
C ARG A 225 -10.71 13.04 3.56
N LEU A 226 -10.24 12.20 4.48
CA LEU A 226 -9.84 10.82 4.17
C LEU A 226 -11.02 9.99 3.63
N VAL A 227 -12.19 10.08 4.28
CA VAL A 227 -13.41 9.38 3.83
C VAL A 227 -13.88 9.90 2.49
N SER A 228 -13.93 11.23 2.28
CA SER A 228 -14.34 11.79 0.99
C SER A 228 -13.39 11.38 -0.14
N THR A 229 -12.07 11.45 0.10
CA THR A 229 -11.06 11.02 -0.88
C THR A 229 -11.20 9.53 -1.20
N LYS A 230 -11.41 8.66 -0.19
CA LYS A 230 -11.64 7.23 -0.43
C LYS A 230 -12.90 6.97 -1.25
N ILE A 231 -14.00 7.69 -1.00
CA ILE A 231 -15.24 7.54 -1.76
C ILE A 231 -15.04 7.98 -3.21
N THR A 232 -14.39 9.13 -3.44
CA THR A 232 -14.07 9.62 -4.79
C THR A 232 -13.18 8.63 -5.53
N VAL A 233 -12.07 8.20 -4.94
CA VAL A 233 -11.18 7.24 -5.62
C VAL A 233 -11.88 5.90 -5.87
N TYR A 234 -12.74 5.47 -4.94
CA TYR A 234 -13.55 4.28 -5.15
C TYR A 234 -14.54 4.41 -6.32
N SER A 235 -15.12 5.59 -6.59
CA SER A 235 -16.01 5.73 -7.75
C SER A 235 -15.26 5.51 -9.05
N TYR A 236 -14.07 6.12 -9.21
CA TYR A 236 -13.21 5.88 -10.36
C TYR A 236 -12.78 4.41 -10.47
N TYR A 237 -12.36 3.81 -9.34
CA TYR A 237 -11.97 2.40 -9.28
C TYR A 237 -13.10 1.47 -9.67
N ASN A 238 -14.29 1.70 -9.12
CA ASN A 238 -15.47 0.93 -9.44
C ASN A 238 -15.84 1.06 -10.93
N ASP A 239 -15.78 2.27 -11.49
CA ASP A 239 -16.10 2.53 -12.88
C ASP A 239 -15.06 1.94 -13.84
N PHE A 240 -13.78 1.93 -13.46
CA PHE A 240 -12.74 1.19 -14.18
C PHE A 240 -13.12 -0.29 -14.32
N PHE A 241 -13.42 -0.97 -13.22
CA PHE A 241 -13.80 -2.40 -13.29
C PHE A 241 -15.11 -2.67 -14.02
N ARG A 242 -16.06 -1.71 -14.04
CA ARG A 242 -17.27 -1.83 -14.88
C ARG A 242 -16.97 -1.82 -16.38
N ASN A 243 -15.91 -1.12 -16.79
CA ASN A 243 -15.51 -1.03 -18.19
C ASN A 243 -14.57 -2.18 -18.61
N VAL A 244 -13.75 -2.69 -17.68
CA VAL A 244 -12.79 -3.77 -17.97
C VAL A 244 -13.42 -5.16 -17.95
N LEU A 245 -14.37 -5.39 -17.03
CA LEU A 245 -15.02 -6.68 -16.84
C LEU A 245 -16.38 -6.71 -17.56
N ASP A 246 -16.75 -7.88 -18.10
CA ASP A 246 -18.12 -8.06 -18.56
C ASP A 246 -19.12 -8.02 -17.40
N GLU A 247 -20.41 -7.81 -17.70
CA GLU A 247 -21.43 -7.61 -16.67
C GLU A 247 -21.52 -8.77 -15.66
N LYS A 248 -21.33 -10.01 -16.12
CA LYS A 248 -21.40 -11.19 -15.26
C LYS A 248 -20.19 -11.26 -14.35
N GLN A 249 -18.99 -11.00 -14.88
CA GLN A 249 -17.75 -10.99 -14.12
C GLN A 249 -17.71 -9.83 -13.12
N TYR A 250 -18.12 -8.62 -13.52
CA TYR A 250 -18.26 -7.48 -12.62
C TYR A 250 -19.22 -7.78 -11.45
N ARG A 251 -20.38 -8.40 -11.73
CA ARG A 251 -21.33 -8.77 -10.67
C ARG A 251 -20.76 -9.79 -9.68
N LYS A 252 -19.91 -10.71 -10.16
CA LYS A 252 -19.20 -11.69 -9.33
C LYS A 252 -18.16 -11.00 -8.44
N ASP A 253 -17.37 -10.10 -9.02
CA ASP A 253 -16.20 -9.51 -8.37
C ASP A 253 -16.51 -8.21 -7.60
N ARG A 254 -17.74 -7.67 -7.69
CA ARG A 254 -18.16 -6.40 -7.06
C ARG A 254 -17.80 -6.26 -5.58
N LEU A 255 -17.80 -7.36 -4.81
CA LEU A 255 -17.44 -7.33 -3.38
C LEU A 255 -15.94 -7.21 -3.19
N ALA A 256 -15.14 -7.87 -4.02
CA ALA A 256 -13.68 -7.70 -4.03
C ALA A 256 -13.29 -6.28 -4.47
N ILE A 257 -13.97 -5.73 -5.49
CA ILE A 257 -13.82 -4.33 -5.92
C ILE A 257 -14.16 -3.37 -4.77
N ALA A 258 -15.29 -3.58 -4.08
CA ALA A 258 -15.70 -2.81 -2.90
C ALA A 258 -14.71 -2.91 -1.72
N GLY A 259 -13.87 -3.96 -1.69
CA GLY A 259 -12.80 -4.13 -0.70
C GLY A 259 -11.83 -2.95 -0.63
N TYR A 260 -11.68 -2.15 -1.69
CA TYR A 260 -10.89 -0.92 -1.71
C TYR A 260 -11.28 0.07 -0.60
N LEU A 261 -12.57 0.18 -0.27
CA LEU A 261 -13.04 1.09 0.78
C LEU A 261 -12.53 0.69 2.18
N ILE A 262 -12.36 -0.62 2.39
CA ILE A 262 -11.99 -1.23 3.67
C ILE A 262 -10.48 -1.36 3.81
N ASN A 263 -9.77 -1.64 2.71
CA ASN A 263 -8.32 -1.76 2.70
C ASN A 263 -7.66 -0.40 3.03
N GLY A 264 -6.71 -0.41 3.96
CA GLY A 264 -5.82 0.73 4.17
C GLY A 264 -4.79 0.78 3.04
N ALA A 265 -4.28 1.97 2.71
CA ALA A 265 -3.05 2.06 1.94
C ALA A 265 -2.00 1.25 2.71
N SER A 266 -1.59 0.11 2.16
CA SER A 266 -0.55 -0.70 2.78
C SER A 266 0.78 -0.07 2.41
N ASP A 267 1.08 1.04 3.10
CA ASP A 267 2.43 1.52 3.17
C ASP A 267 3.15 0.51 4.09
N ASN A 268 3.72 -0.55 3.51
CA ASN A 268 4.56 -1.47 4.27
C ASN A 268 5.65 -0.61 4.92
N ASN A 269 5.44 -0.28 6.20
CA ASN A 269 6.34 0.54 6.97
C ASN A 269 7.74 -0.05 6.79
N ALA A 270 8.69 0.80 6.43
CA ALA A 270 10.10 0.47 6.53
C ALA A 270 10.48 0.41 8.02
N HIS A 271 9.89 -0.52 8.78
CA HIS A 271 10.33 -0.86 10.11
C HIS A 271 11.68 -1.55 9.95
N GLY A 272 12.73 -0.83 10.33
CA GLY A 272 14.14 -1.22 10.17
C GLY A 272 14.61 -2.41 11.00
N PHE A 273 13.72 -3.37 11.32
CA PHE A 273 14.00 -4.54 12.15
C PHE A 273 13.31 -5.83 11.69
N LEU A 274 12.79 -5.90 10.46
CA LEU A 274 12.39 -7.18 9.83
C LEU A 274 13.52 -7.74 8.93
N PRO A 275 13.66 -9.09 8.80
CA PRO A 275 14.82 -9.75 8.16
C PRO A 275 15.05 -9.40 6.68
N ASN A 276 14.12 -8.69 6.03
CA ASN A 276 14.12 -8.35 4.60
C ASN A 276 14.62 -6.92 4.29
N THR A 277 15.37 -6.29 5.19
CA THR A 277 16.17 -5.09 4.87
C THR A 277 17.64 -5.49 4.71
N ARG A 278 18.13 -5.71 3.48
CA ARG A 278 19.57 -5.90 3.20
C ARG A 278 19.99 -5.40 1.82
N LYS A 279 21.22 -4.87 1.79
CA LYS A 279 22.03 -4.56 0.61
C LYS A 279 21.99 -5.75 -0.37
N LEU A 280 21.69 -5.48 -1.65
CA LEU A 280 21.33 -6.45 -2.71
C LEU A 280 22.24 -7.70 -2.84
N GLY A 281 21.59 -8.87 -3.07
CA GLY A 281 22.17 -10.12 -3.59
C GLY A 281 21.29 -11.39 -3.42
N ASN A 282 20.88 -11.99 -4.57
CA ASN A 282 20.20 -13.27 -4.91
C ASN A 282 18.90 -13.73 -4.21
N GLU A 283 17.90 -14.05 -5.05
CA GLU A 283 16.45 -14.18 -4.87
C GLU A 283 15.90 -15.50 -4.25
N THR A 284 14.71 -15.47 -3.61
CA THR A 284 13.48 -16.28 -3.93
C THR A 284 12.26 -15.94 -3.01
N VAL A 285 11.03 -16.26 -3.46
CA VAL A 285 9.67 -15.66 -3.16
C VAL A 285 8.66 -16.65 -2.49
N ARG A 286 7.55 -16.16 -1.84
CA ARG A 286 6.09 -16.59 -1.88
C ARG A 286 5.31 -16.40 -0.54
N ALA A 287 3.96 -16.27 -0.38
CA ALA A 287 2.73 -16.25 -1.22
C ALA A 287 1.46 -15.72 -0.43
N LEU A 288 0.37 -15.43 -1.17
CA LEU A 288 -0.99 -14.92 -0.85
C LEU A 288 -2.00 -15.93 -0.23
N LEU A 289 -3.16 -15.47 0.29
CA LEU A 289 -4.44 -16.21 0.29
C LEU A 289 -5.68 -15.30 0.03
N LYS A 290 -6.55 -15.77 -0.88
CA LYS A 290 -7.83 -15.20 -1.37
C LYS A 290 -8.98 -16.04 -0.81
N ASP A 291 -10.17 -15.47 -0.66
CA ASP A 291 -11.34 -16.18 -0.13
C ASP A 291 -12.47 -16.25 -1.17
N ASN A 292 -12.75 -17.47 -1.66
CA ASN A 292 -13.84 -17.80 -2.59
C ASN A 292 -14.91 -18.60 -1.83
N ASN A 293 -15.99 -17.96 -1.37
CA ASN A 293 -17.13 -18.71 -0.83
C ASN A 293 -18.03 -19.24 -1.96
N ASP A 294 -17.64 -20.41 -2.46
CA ASP A 294 -18.53 -21.56 -2.76
C ASP A 294 -17.77 -22.90 -2.57
N ASN A 295 -16.52 -22.87 -2.09
CA ASN A 295 -15.75 -24.07 -1.74
C ASN A 295 -15.79 -24.29 -0.21
N PRO A 296 -16.36 -25.41 0.29
CA PRO A 296 -16.36 -25.74 1.71
C PRO A 296 -14.95 -25.77 2.34
N ASP A 297 -13.91 -25.97 1.54
CA ASP A 297 -12.52 -26.00 1.97
C ASP A 297 -11.93 -24.59 2.24
N ASP A 298 -12.54 -23.52 1.72
CA ASP A 298 -12.09 -22.12 1.90
C ASP A 298 -12.77 -21.42 3.10
N ALA A 299 -13.89 -21.94 3.58
CA ALA A 299 -14.70 -21.35 4.67
C ALA A 299 -13.95 -21.20 6.00
N PHE A 300 -12.95 -22.04 6.29
CA PHE A 300 -12.16 -21.94 7.52
C PHE A 300 -11.18 -20.76 7.49
N ILE A 301 -10.59 -20.49 6.31
CA ILE A 301 -9.65 -19.40 6.07
C ILE A 301 -10.41 -18.07 6.02
N SER A 302 -11.57 -18.05 5.33
CA SER A 302 -12.59 -16.99 5.36
C SER A 302 -12.95 -16.53 6.77
N MET A 303 -13.43 -17.49 7.57
CA MET A 303 -13.97 -17.23 8.89
C MET A 303 -12.90 -16.68 9.83
N SER A 304 -11.69 -17.23 9.76
CA SER A 304 -10.55 -16.74 10.55
C SER A 304 -10.19 -15.29 10.21
N TYR A 305 -10.23 -14.92 8.93
CA TYR A 305 -9.97 -13.55 8.47
C TYR A 305 -11.03 -12.55 8.96
N TYR A 306 -12.32 -12.86 8.79
CA TYR A 306 -13.41 -11.97 9.22
C TYR A 306 -13.54 -11.86 10.73
N MET A 307 -13.28 -12.94 11.47
CA MET A 307 -13.20 -12.90 12.93
C MET A 307 -12.09 -11.95 13.37
N LEU A 308 -10.89 -12.05 12.81
CA LEU A 308 -9.77 -11.18 13.16
C LEU A 308 -10.09 -9.70 12.88
N LYS A 309 -10.71 -9.39 11.73
CA LYS A 309 -11.13 -8.02 11.39
C LYS A 309 -12.22 -7.47 12.31
N LEU A 310 -13.12 -8.34 12.77
CA LEU A 310 -14.15 -7.95 13.73
C LEU A 310 -13.54 -7.68 15.11
N PHE A 311 -12.60 -8.51 15.58
CA PHE A 311 -11.85 -8.28 16.81
C PHE A 311 -11.03 -6.98 16.75
N GLU A 312 -10.30 -6.73 15.68
CA GLU A 312 -9.57 -5.46 15.48
C GLU A 312 -10.50 -4.26 15.68
N LYS A 313 -11.71 -4.31 15.12
CA LYS A 313 -12.71 -3.23 15.26
C LYS A 313 -13.19 -3.07 16.71
N TYR A 314 -13.45 -4.17 17.43
CA TYR A 314 -13.85 -4.11 18.84
C TYR A 314 -12.73 -3.57 19.72
N GLU A 315 -11.49 -4.01 19.52
CA GLU A 315 -10.32 -3.56 20.30
C GLU A 315 -10.11 -2.05 20.18
N HIS A 316 -10.25 -1.49 18.97
CA HIS A 316 -10.18 -0.05 18.76
C HIS A 316 -11.30 0.69 19.51
N ASN A 317 -12.53 0.17 19.49
CA ASN A 317 -13.66 0.79 20.18
C ASN A 317 -13.52 0.73 21.70
N ILE A 318 -13.04 -0.40 22.24
CA ILE A 318 -12.79 -0.59 23.67
C ILE A 318 -11.69 0.36 24.14
N ALA A 319 -10.60 0.46 23.38
CA ALA A 319 -9.48 1.35 23.67
C ALA A 319 -9.96 2.81 23.75
N MET A 320 -10.73 3.24 22.75
CA MET A 320 -11.34 4.57 22.70
C MET A 320 -12.29 4.82 23.87
N LYS A 321 -13.17 3.87 24.19
CA LYS A 321 -14.16 3.99 25.28
C LYS A 321 -13.51 4.12 26.65
N ASN A 322 -12.42 3.39 26.87
CA ASN A 322 -11.75 3.31 28.17
C ASN A 322 -10.54 4.26 28.28
N GLY A 323 -10.21 5.01 27.22
CA GLY A 323 -9.11 5.97 27.20
C GLY A 323 -7.73 5.32 27.34
N VAL A 324 -7.56 4.11 26.78
CA VAL A 324 -6.30 3.33 26.81
C VAL A 324 -5.77 3.11 25.39
N GLU A 325 -4.53 2.65 25.25
CA GLU A 325 -4.00 2.33 23.92
C GLU A 325 -4.60 1.02 23.38
N VAL A 326 -4.77 0.92 22.06
CA VAL A 326 -5.23 -0.32 21.40
C VAL A 326 -4.35 -1.52 21.74
N ARG A 327 -3.04 -1.28 21.89
CA ARG A 327 -2.06 -2.31 22.24
C ARG A 327 -2.27 -2.86 23.65
N ASP A 328 -2.75 -2.03 24.58
CA ASP A 328 -3.12 -2.47 25.93
C ASP A 328 -4.31 -3.44 25.86
N VAL A 329 -5.32 -3.09 25.05
CA VAL A 329 -6.51 -3.94 24.82
C VAL A 329 -6.12 -5.26 24.16
N GLN A 330 -5.26 -5.24 23.14
CA GLN A 330 -4.76 -6.44 22.45
C GLN A 330 -4.05 -7.42 23.39
N VAL A 331 -3.16 -6.91 24.25
CA VAL A 331 -2.45 -7.73 25.22
C VAL A 331 -3.40 -8.28 26.29
N LEU A 332 -4.35 -7.48 26.77
CA LEU A 332 -5.37 -7.95 27.71
C LEU A 332 -6.30 -9.00 27.10
N SER A 333 -6.70 -8.86 25.83
CA SER A 333 -7.46 -9.86 25.08
C SER A 333 -6.70 -11.19 24.98
N ALA A 334 -5.39 -11.14 24.68
CA ALA A 334 -4.54 -12.34 24.62
C ALA A 334 -4.47 -13.06 25.98
N ILE A 335 -4.29 -12.32 27.07
CA ILE A 335 -4.23 -12.88 28.42
C ILE A 335 -5.60 -13.45 28.83
N TYR A 336 -6.70 -12.77 28.49
CA TYR A 336 -8.05 -13.26 28.75
C TYR A 336 -8.32 -14.60 28.05
N VAL A 337 -7.96 -14.72 26.77
CA VAL A 337 -8.14 -15.96 25.99
C VAL A 337 -7.27 -17.10 26.52
N ALA A 338 -6.02 -16.81 26.90
CA ALA A 338 -5.11 -17.81 27.45
C ALA A 338 -5.48 -18.20 28.91
N GLY A 339 -6.14 -17.31 29.64
CA GLY A 339 -6.44 -17.42 31.07
C GLY A 339 -5.21 -17.22 31.95
N THR A 340 -4.15 -18.00 31.72
CA THR A 340 -2.83 -17.83 32.33
C THR A 340 -1.76 -18.01 31.26
N VAL A 341 -0.97 -16.96 31.02
CA VAL A 341 0.13 -16.99 30.06
C VAL A 341 1.42 -17.35 30.78
N HIS A 342 2.15 -18.33 30.26
CA HIS A 342 3.41 -18.79 30.85
C HIS A 342 4.67 -18.30 30.11
N ASP A 343 4.50 -17.93 28.84
CA ASP A 343 5.54 -17.30 28.02
C ASP A 343 4.98 -16.03 27.36
N PRO A 344 5.54 -14.83 27.60
CA PRO A 344 5.16 -13.61 26.90
C PRO A 344 5.18 -13.73 25.37
N LYS A 345 5.95 -14.68 24.83
CA LYS A 345 5.94 -14.99 23.40
C LYS A 345 4.56 -15.44 22.91
N GLU A 346 3.76 -16.12 23.73
CA GLU A 346 2.37 -16.49 23.38
C GLU A 346 1.52 -15.25 23.08
N ILE A 347 1.76 -14.14 23.80
CA ILE A 347 1.06 -12.86 23.58
C ILE A 347 1.55 -12.21 22.28
N THR A 348 2.86 -12.27 21.99
CA THR A 348 3.41 -11.81 20.71
C THR A 348 2.80 -12.60 19.55
N ASP A 349 2.75 -13.93 19.67
CA ASP A 349 2.23 -14.81 18.63
C ASP A 349 0.72 -14.59 18.42
N PHE A 350 -0.02 -14.25 19.48
CA PHE A 350 -1.45 -13.93 19.40
C PHE A 350 -1.76 -12.55 18.82
N THR A 351 -1.03 -11.51 19.24
CA THR A 351 -1.34 -10.09 18.92
C THR A 351 -0.63 -9.58 17.66
N GLY A 352 0.44 -10.25 17.22
CA GLY A 352 1.33 -9.75 16.17
C GLY A 352 2.22 -8.58 16.61
N LEU A 353 2.16 -8.15 17.87
CA LEU A 353 3.00 -7.09 18.42
C LEU A 353 4.42 -7.61 18.70
N SER A 354 5.44 -6.79 18.40
CA SER A 354 6.84 -7.17 18.70
C SER A 354 7.04 -7.45 20.20
N GLN A 355 7.97 -8.35 20.53
CA GLN A 355 8.29 -8.68 21.94
C GLN A 355 8.66 -7.45 22.78
N ILE A 356 9.30 -6.44 22.17
CA ILE A 356 9.65 -5.18 22.84
C ILE A 356 8.38 -4.41 23.22
N VAL A 357 7.42 -4.34 22.29
CA VAL A 357 6.13 -3.69 22.53
C VAL A 357 5.33 -4.47 23.56
N VAL A 358 5.25 -5.80 23.45
CA VAL A 358 4.57 -6.66 24.44
C VAL A 358 5.20 -6.49 25.81
N ALA A 359 6.53 -6.49 25.93
CA ALA A 359 7.22 -6.29 27.20
C ALA A 359 6.91 -4.92 27.81
N ALA A 360 6.90 -3.85 27.00
CA ALA A 360 6.55 -2.50 27.46
C ALA A 360 5.08 -2.43 27.93
N VAL A 361 4.16 -3.03 27.18
CA VAL A 361 2.74 -3.09 27.54
C VAL A 361 2.52 -3.93 28.80
N LEU A 362 3.18 -5.08 28.94
CA LEU A 362 3.10 -5.89 30.16
C LEU A 362 3.62 -5.14 31.39
N GLN A 363 4.72 -4.39 31.25
CA GLN A 363 5.21 -3.52 32.34
C GLN A 363 4.18 -2.44 32.68
N HIS A 364 3.62 -1.77 31.68
CA HIS A 364 2.60 -0.74 31.83
C HIS A 364 1.33 -1.27 32.53
N LEU A 365 0.78 -2.39 32.04
CA LEU A 365 -0.40 -3.04 32.59
C LEU A 365 -0.16 -3.58 34.01
N SER A 366 1.04 -4.11 34.29
CA SER A 366 1.40 -4.60 35.62
C SER A 366 1.54 -3.44 36.60
N PHE A 367 2.14 -2.32 36.18
CA PHE A 367 2.23 -1.10 36.99
C PHE A 367 0.86 -0.53 37.32
N ASN A 368 -0.07 -0.58 36.37
CA ASN A 368 -1.47 -0.15 36.56
C ASN A 368 -2.33 -1.18 37.32
N GLY A 369 -1.75 -2.28 37.78
CA GLY A 369 -2.45 -3.31 38.55
C GLY A 369 -3.52 -4.05 37.76
N MET A 370 -3.48 -4.03 36.42
CA MET A 370 -4.41 -4.75 35.55
C MET A 370 -4.01 -6.21 35.31
N ILE A 371 -2.73 -6.52 35.48
CA ILE A 371 -2.18 -7.88 35.38
C ILE A 371 -1.21 -8.14 36.53
N GLN A 372 -1.10 -9.42 36.89
CA GLN A 372 -0.13 -9.92 37.86
C GLN A 372 0.87 -10.81 37.13
N ILE A 373 2.16 -10.55 37.37
CA ILE A 373 3.26 -11.39 36.89
C ILE A 373 3.79 -12.17 38.09
N GLY A 374 3.34 -13.41 38.23
CA GLY A 374 3.79 -14.36 39.25
C GLY A 374 5.16 -14.94 38.89
N LEU A 375 6.10 -14.87 39.83
CA LEU A 375 7.44 -15.48 39.74
C LEU A 375 7.60 -16.70 40.65
N GLU A 376 6.50 -17.17 41.26
CA GLU A 376 6.52 -18.16 42.35
C GLU A 376 6.86 -19.60 41.88
N LYS A 377 6.81 -19.87 40.57
CA LYS A 377 7.19 -21.15 39.95
C LYS A 377 8.39 -20.94 39.03
N ARG A 378 9.11 -22.02 38.67
CA ARG A 378 10.22 -21.99 37.68
C ARG A 378 9.82 -21.42 36.30
N ILE A 379 8.52 -21.21 36.08
CA ILE A 379 7.92 -20.67 34.87
C ILE A 379 7.09 -19.45 35.31
N PRO A 380 7.29 -18.27 34.71
CA PRO A 380 6.49 -17.09 35.03
C PRO A 380 5.00 -17.33 34.68
N SER A 381 4.09 -16.65 35.37
CA SER A 381 2.66 -16.69 35.08
C SER A 381 2.08 -15.30 35.01
N ILE A 382 1.42 -14.96 33.91
CA ILE A 382 0.77 -13.67 33.69
C ILE A 382 -0.74 -13.88 33.68
N THR A 383 -1.45 -13.18 34.56
CA THR A 383 -2.91 -13.29 34.73
C THR A 383 -3.54 -11.91 34.90
N ILE A 384 -4.78 -11.74 34.46
CA ILE A 384 -5.58 -10.55 34.78
C ILE A 384 -5.90 -10.57 36.29
N THR A 385 -5.69 -9.44 36.96
CA THR A 385 -5.88 -9.29 38.42
C THR A 385 -7.32 -9.06 38.82
N ASP A 386 -8.06 -8.29 38.03
CA ASP A 386 -9.43 -7.90 38.32
C ASP A 386 -10.35 -8.15 37.10
N PRO A 387 -11.03 -9.31 37.06
CA PRO A 387 -12.02 -9.61 36.03
C PRO A 387 -13.22 -8.65 36.04
N ASP A 388 -13.47 -7.96 37.15
CA ASP A 388 -14.57 -7.01 37.31
C ASP A 388 -14.23 -5.60 36.85
N ASN A 389 -12.99 -5.36 36.41
CA ASN A 389 -12.56 -4.10 35.85
C ASN A 389 -13.41 -3.74 34.59
N PRO A 390 -13.91 -2.49 34.46
CA PRO A 390 -14.74 -2.09 33.31
C PRO A 390 -14.12 -2.35 31.93
N LEU A 391 -12.80 -2.16 31.80
CA LEU A 391 -12.07 -2.46 30.57
C LEU A 391 -12.07 -3.95 30.25
N ILE A 392 -11.87 -4.79 31.27
CA ILE A 392 -11.89 -6.26 31.12
C ILE A 392 -13.31 -6.74 30.79
N ARG A 393 -14.34 -6.16 31.41
CA ARG A 393 -15.75 -6.46 31.06
C ARG A 393 -16.05 -6.11 29.61
N ASP A 394 -15.59 -4.96 29.12
CA ASP A 394 -15.77 -4.58 27.72
C ASP A 394 -15.06 -5.54 26.74
N ILE A 395 -13.86 -6.01 27.11
CA ILE A 395 -13.16 -7.07 26.38
C ILE A 395 -14.00 -8.35 26.36
N VAL A 396 -14.44 -8.83 27.52
CA VAL A 396 -15.29 -10.04 27.63
C VAL A 396 -16.58 -9.91 26.81
N THR A 397 -17.25 -8.76 26.88
CA THR A 397 -18.45 -8.48 26.08
C THR A 397 -18.15 -8.54 24.59
N SER A 398 -17.00 -8.05 24.11
CA SER A 398 -16.67 -8.16 22.69
C SER A 398 -16.52 -9.59 22.19
N PHE A 399 -16.00 -10.51 23.01
CA PHE A 399 -15.95 -11.93 22.65
C PHE A 399 -17.36 -12.52 22.51
N HIS A 400 -18.28 -12.14 23.40
CA HIS A 400 -19.68 -12.56 23.29
C HIS A 400 -20.39 -11.93 22.08
N ASP A 401 -20.15 -10.65 21.80
CA ASP A 401 -20.73 -9.97 20.64
C ASP A 401 -20.24 -10.61 19.33
N VAL A 402 -18.96 -10.96 19.23
CA VAL A 402 -18.41 -11.67 18.07
C VAL A 402 -19.08 -13.04 17.92
N GLU A 403 -19.28 -13.77 19.02
CA GLU A 403 -19.98 -15.05 19.03
C GLU A 403 -21.44 -14.90 18.58
N ASP A 404 -22.15 -13.87 19.05
CA ASP A 404 -23.54 -13.59 18.68
C ASP A 404 -23.66 -13.19 17.20
N VAL A 405 -22.70 -12.43 16.68
CA VAL A 405 -22.60 -12.10 15.25
C VAL A 405 -22.37 -13.37 14.42
N MET A 406 -21.45 -14.24 14.84
CA MET A 406 -21.17 -15.50 14.13
C MET A 406 -22.38 -16.43 14.06
N TYR A 407 -23.19 -16.46 15.11
CA TYR A 407 -24.38 -17.33 15.18
C TYR A 407 -25.69 -16.59 14.90
N SER A 408 -25.62 -15.39 14.34
CA SER A 408 -26.79 -14.63 13.94
C SER A 408 -27.59 -15.44 12.92
N GLY A 409 -28.87 -15.70 13.24
CA GLY A 409 -29.77 -16.51 12.39
C GLY A 409 -29.76 -18.02 12.65
N PHE A 410 -28.91 -18.52 13.55
CA PHE A 410 -28.90 -19.94 13.96
C PHE A 410 -29.95 -20.20 15.04
N ASP A 411 -30.59 -21.37 15.01
CA ASP A 411 -31.44 -21.83 16.11
C ASP A 411 -30.61 -22.40 17.29
N ASP A 412 -31.23 -22.54 18.46
CA ASP A 412 -30.53 -22.99 19.67
C ASP A 412 -29.90 -24.39 19.52
N LYS A 413 -30.51 -25.28 18.72
CA LYS A 413 -29.96 -26.62 18.49
C LYS A 413 -28.75 -26.55 17.56
N GLU A 414 -28.77 -25.69 16.55
CA GLU A 414 -27.66 -25.42 15.64
C GLU A 414 -26.47 -24.82 16.38
N LYS A 415 -26.71 -23.83 17.26
CA LYS A 415 -25.68 -23.23 18.12
C LYS A 415 -25.00 -24.27 19.02
N ILE A 416 -25.79 -25.10 19.70
CA ILE A 416 -25.27 -26.17 20.56
C ILE A 416 -24.45 -27.18 19.75
N ARG A 417 -24.89 -27.52 18.53
CA ARG A 417 -24.19 -28.45 17.65
C ARG A 417 -22.85 -27.88 17.18
N MET A 418 -22.81 -26.62 16.76
CA MET A 418 -21.59 -25.94 16.32
C MET A 418 -20.55 -25.83 17.44
N ARG A 419 -20.96 -25.41 18.65
CA ARG A 419 -20.06 -25.35 19.82
C ARG A 419 -19.42 -26.71 20.12
N LYS A 420 -20.20 -27.80 20.08
CA LYS A 420 -19.68 -29.17 20.27
C LYS A 420 -18.70 -29.59 19.17
N MET A 421 -18.93 -29.17 17.92
CA MET A 421 -18.01 -29.45 16.81
C MET A 421 -16.70 -28.68 16.97
N LEU A 422 -16.75 -27.39 17.32
CA LEU A 422 -15.55 -26.57 17.54
C LEU A 422 -14.69 -27.09 18.68
N ILE A 423 -15.29 -27.51 19.81
CA ILE A 423 -14.56 -28.16 20.91
C ILE A 423 -13.81 -29.39 20.40
N ARG A 424 -14.49 -30.25 19.64
CA ARG A 424 -13.89 -31.48 19.11
C ARG A 424 -12.78 -31.20 18.08
N ILE A 425 -12.93 -30.17 17.25
CA ILE A 425 -11.87 -29.72 16.33
C ILE A 425 -10.66 -29.23 17.13
N ASN A 426 -10.87 -28.42 18.16
CA ASN A 426 -9.80 -27.91 19.02
C ASN A 426 -9.04 -29.05 19.72
N ASP A 427 -9.76 -30.05 20.25
CA ASP A 427 -9.14 -31.22 20.88
C ASP A 427 -8.29 -32.02 19.88
N ASN A 428 -8.75 -32.15 18.62
CA ASN A 428 -7.97 -32.81 17.57
C ASN A 428 -6.71 -32.03 17.19
N LEU A 429 -6.77 -30.70 17.15
CA LEU A 429 -5.62 -29.83 16.87
C LEU A 429 -4.60 -29.92 18.00
N LYS A 430 -5.06 -29.84 19.25
CA LYS A 430 -4.20 -29.98 20.45
C LYS A 430 -3.54 -31.35 20.56
N ALA A 431 -4.16 -32.42 20.07
CA ALA A 431 -3.57 -33.75 20.08
C ALA A 431 -2.49 -33.98 19.00
N ARG A 432 -2.38 -33.06 18.03
CA ARG A 432 -1.43 -33.11 16.89
C ARG A 432 -0.24 -32.17 17.06
N LEU A 433 -0.37 -31.17 17.92
CA LEU A 433 0.70 -30.32 18.43
C LEU A 433 1.32 -30.96 19.67
#